data_AF-A0A525WJ49-F1
#
_entry.id   AF-A0A525WJ49-F1
#
_cell.length_a   1.000
_cell.length_b   1.000
_cell.length_c   1.000
_cell.angle_alpha   90.00
_cell.angle_beta   90.00
_cell.angle_gamma   90.00
#
_symmetry.space_group_name_H-M   'P 1'
#
loop_
_entity.id
_entity.type
_entity.pdbx_description
1 polymer ?
#
loop_
_entity_poly.entity_id
_entity_poly.type
_entity_poly.pdbx_seq_one_letter_code
_entity_poly.pdbx_strand_id
1 'polypeptide(L)'
;MGLDRLKRQLSSLDPRLYQIASLSTLLLYGLGWLHFEVSPWQIALTIGTALLTQYAGTRFYDLPSFDPKSALISALSLCLLLRTDHLEVAALAAVIAIGSKFVIRWKGKHIFNPTNLALVVMIGGGLGWISPGQWGQVAWFGFLIACLGSLVVTRAARADVTLAFLAFYVGLLIARALWLGDPLTIPLHQIESGALLIFAFFMISDPKTTPDSRAGRIIYALLVTLAALYVQFGFFRPNGPLWGLIACAPLVPLIDRLLPAVRYDWSRPTTGQPSVPVPLVLSLHPQRRFS
;
A
#
# COMPACT_ATOMS: atom_id res chain seq x y z
N MET A 1 2.02 13.73 -34.58
CA MET A 1 2.53 12.34 -34.47
C MET A 1 3.42 12.07 -33.24
N GLY A 2 4.11 13.07 -32.66
CA GLY A 2 4.95 12.88 -31.46
C GLY A 2 4.20 12.82 -30.12
N LEU A 3 3.14 13.62 -29.94
CA LEU A 3 2.44 13.73 -28.65
C LEU A 3 1.68 12.45 -28.26
N ASP A 4 1.06 11.76 -29.23
CA ASP A 4 0.31 10.53 -28.96
C ASP A 4 1.21 9.30 -28.75
N ARG A 5 2.40 9.29 -29.36
CA ARG A 5 3.43 8.28 -29.04
C ARG A 5 4.01 8.51 -27.66
N LEU A 6 4.30 9.77 -27.30
CA LEU A 6 4.78 10.12 -25.96
C LEU A 6 3.72 9.79 -24.89
N LYS A 7 2.44 10.11 -25.14
CA LYS A 7 1.31 9.72 -24.27
C LYS A 7 1.16 8.21 -24.16
N ARG A 8 1.33 7.45 -25.25
CA ARG A 8 1.30 5.97 -25.22
C ARG A 8 2.49 5.39 -24.45
N GLN A 9 3.70 5.94 -24.62
CA GLN A 9 4.89 5.51 -23.89
C GLN A 9 4.83 5.85 -22.39
N LEU A 10 4.31 7.02 -22.02
CA LEU A 10 4.06 7.37 -20.63
C LEU A 10 2.96 6.49 -20.02
N SER A 11 1.97 6.04 -20.82
CA SER A 11 0.94 5.09 -20.37
C SER A 11 1.40 3.63 -20.31
N SER A 12 2.60 3.29 -20.81
CA SER A 12 3.14 1.92 -20.81
C SER A 12 4.14 1.63 -19.69
N LEU A 13 4.50 2.62 -18.87
CA LEU A 13 5.43 2.42 -17.75
C LEU A 13 4.67 1.81 -16.56
N ASP A 14 5.26 0.77 -15.94
CA ASP A 14 4.70 0.12 -14.76
C ASP A 14 4.54 1.18 -13.63
N PRO A 15 3.32 1.42 -13.11
CA PRO A 15 3.06 2.39 -12.05
C PRO A 15 3.96 2.24 -10.82
N ARG A 16 4.44 1.02 -10.56
CA ARG A 16 5.32 0.71 -9.43
C ARG A 16 6.69 1.39 -9.54
N LEU A 17 7.14 1.75 -10.74
CA LEU A 17 8.40 2.50 -10.90
C LEU A 17 8.31 3.89 -10.29
N TYR A 18 7.17 4.58 -10.46
CA TYR A 18 6.94 5.86 -9.82
C TYR A 18 6.93 5.71 -8.29
N GLN A 19 6.30 4.65 -7.78
CA GLN A 19 6.28 4.38 -6.33
C GLN A 19 7.69 4.15 -5.77
N ILE A 20 8.50 3.33 -6.45
CA ILE A 20 9.90 3.08 -6.08
C ILE A 20 10.69 4.39 -6.10
N ALA A 21 10.52 5.22 -7.14
CA ALA A 21 11.20 6.51 -7.23
C ALA A 21 10.79 7.45 -6.09
N SER A 22 9.50 7.61 -5.81
CA SER A 22 9.02 8.48 -4.73
C SER A 22 9.51 8.03 -3.36
N LEU A 23 9.41 6.73 -3.05
CA LEU A 23 9.85 6.18 -1.76
C LEU A 23 11.39 6.23 -1.62
N SER A 24 12.13 5.95 -2.69
CA SER A 24 13.60 6.06 -2.69
C SER A 24 14.05 7.51 -2.48
N THR A 25 13.44 8.46 -3.19
CA THR A 25 13.75 9.89 -3.03
C THR A 25 13.46 10.35 -1.60
N LEU A 26 12.32 9.95 -1.03
CA LEU A 26 11.99 10.27 0.35
C LEU A 26 12.98 9.66 1.34
N LEU A 27 13.42 8.41 1.12
CA LEU A 27 14.39 7.75 1.98
C LEU A 27 15.76 8.45 1.91
N LEU A 28 16.24 8.79 0.72
CA LEU A 28 17.51 9.50 0.53
C LEU A 28 17.47 10.90 1.13
N TYR A 29 16.37 11.64 0.93
CA TYR A 29 16.17 12.94 1.56
C TYR A 29 16.09 12.83 3.09
N GLY A 30 15.40 11.79 3.58
CA GLY A 30 15.30 11.48 5.00
C GLY A 30 16.66 11.23 5.66
N LEU A 31 17.53 10.48 4.98
CA LEU A 31 18.91 10.24 5.44
C LEU A 31 19.79 11.49 5.38
N GLY A 32 19.73 12.23 4.27
CA GLY A 32 20.66 13.33 4.02
C GLY A 32 20.29 14.64 4.74
N TRP A 33 19.00 14.89 4.95
CA TRP A 33 18.52 16.21 5.40
C TRP A 33 17.64 16.16 6.66
N LEU A 34 16.85 15.10 6.84
CA LEU A 34 15.98 14.96 8.01
C LEU A 34 16.63 14.13 9.12
N HIS A 35 17.83 13.60 8.88
CA HIS A 35 18.58 12.76 9.82
C HIS A 35 17.75 11.60 10.37
N PHE A 36 17.05 10.88 9.48
CA PHE A 36 16.30 9.68 9.88
C PHE A 36 17.19 8.73 10.68
N GLU A 37 16.71 8.32 11.85
CA GLU A 37 17.37 7.36 12.74
C GLU A 37 17.23 5.93 12.19
N VAL A 38 17.75 5.69 10.99
CA VAL A 38 17.81 4.38 10.36
C VAL A 38 19.20 4.15 9.82
N SER A 39 19.84 3.10 10.32
CA SER A 39 21.20 2.74 9.93
C SER A 39 21.26 2.31 8.45
N PRO A 40 22.30 2.69 7.69
CA PRO A 40 22.54 2.16 6.36
C PRO A 40 22.55 0.62 6.32
N TRP A 41 23.00 -0.03 7.40
CA TRP A 41 22.99 -1.48 7.53
C TRP A 41 21.57 -2.04 7.65
N GLN A 42 20.70 -1.37 8.41
CA GLN A 42 19.29 -1.74 8.49
C GLN A 42 18.62 -1.63 7.12
N ILE A 43 18.91 -0.58 6.36
CA ILE A 43 18.38 -0.40 5.00
C ILE A 43 18.86 -1.51 4.07
N ALA A 44 20.18 -1.75 4.03
CA ALA A 44 20.78 -2.76 3.16
C ALA A 44 20.24 -4.16 3.48
N LEU A 45 20.13 -4.52 4.76
CA LEU A 45 19.59 -5.80 5.20
C LEU A 45 18.10 -5.92 4.89
N THR A 46 17.29 -4.87 5.11
CA THR A 46 15.85 -4.90 4.82
C THR A 46 15.61 -5.13 3.32
N ILE A 47 16.30 -4.37 2.45
CA ILE A 47 16.16 -4.49 0.99
C ILE A 47 16.72 -5.84 0.51
N GLY A 48 17.93 -6.21 0.94
CA GLY A 48 18.57 -7.46 0.54
C GLY A 48 17.73 -8.68 0.96
N THR A 49 17.25 -8.70 2.20
CA THR A 49 16.41 -9.79 2.72
C THR A 49 15.05 -9.84 2.00
N ALA A 50 14.43 -8.70 1.72
CA ALA A 50 13.17 -8.66 0.98
C ALA A 50 13.32 -9.22 -0.45
N LEU A 51 14.39 -8.82 -1.15
CA LEU A 51 14.68 -9.29 -2.51
C LEU A 51 15.03 -10.79 -2.51
N LEU A 52 15.82 -11.25 -1.54
CA LEU A 52 16.17 -12.66 -1.41
C LEU A 52 14.93 -13.51 -1.08
N THR A 53 14.09 -13.05 -0.15
CA THR A 53 12.82 -13.73 0.19
C THR A 53 11.89 -13.76 -1.01
N GLN A 54 11.82 -12.69 -1.80
CA GLN A 54 11.06 -12.66 -3.04
C GLN A 54 11.60 -13.68 -4.05
N TYR A 55 12.92 -13.72 -4.23
CA TYR A 55 13.57 -14.64 -5.15
C TYR A 55 13.32 -16.09 -4.74
N ALA A 56 13.59 -16.42 -3.48
CA ALA A 56 13.33 -17.72 -2.90
C ALA A 56 11.85 -18.12 -3.06
N GLY A 57 10.91 -17.25 -2.67
CA GLY A 57 9.48 -17.50 -2.82
C GLY A 57 9.04 -17.70 -4.27
N THR A 58 9.60 -16.94 -5.22
CA THR A 58 9.38 -17.15 -6.66
C THR A 58 9.82 -18.55 -7.09
N ARG A 59 10.96 -19.04 -6.59
CA ARG A 59 11.49 -20.37 -6.93
C ARG A 59 10.73 -21.50 -6.23
N PHE A 60 10.39 -21.33 -4.96
CA PHE A 60 9.66 -22.35 -4.18
C PHE A 60 8.23 -22.58 -4.66
N TYR A 61 7.57 -21.56 -5.22
CA TYR A 61 6.21 -21.66 -5.76
C TYR A 61 6.18 -21.78 -7.29
N ASP A 62 7.31 -22.11 -7.92
CA ASP A 62 7.46 -22.31 -9.38
C ASP A 62 6.82 -21.19 -10.22
N LEU A 63 6.99 -19.93 -9.79
CA LEU A 63 6.46 -18.78 -10.52
C LEU A 63 7.32 -18.50 -11.76
N PRO A 64 6.70 -18.04 -12.87
CA PRO A 64 7.37 -17.96 -14.17
C PRO A 64 8.53 -16.94 -14.22
N SER A 65 8.51 -15.92 -13.35
CA SER A 65 9.57 -14.93 -13.30
C SER A 65 9.69 -14.27 -11.93
N PHE A 66 10.91 -13.80 -11.63
CA PHE A 66 11.19 -12.97 -10.47
C PHE A 66 10.75 -11.53 -10.74
N ASP A 67 9.85 -10.99 -9.90
CA ASP A 67 9.44 -9.60 -9.95
C ASP A 67 9.86 -8.84 -8.68
N PRO A 68 10.97 -8.06 -8.73
CA PRO A 68 11.49 -7.36 -7.56
C PRO A 68 10.65 -6.14 -7.16
N LYS A 69 9.83 -5.60 -8.06
CA LYS A 69 9.21 -4.27 -7.90
C LYS A 69 8.32 -4.18 -6.66
N SER A 70 7.47 -5.18 -6.45
CA SER A 70 6.62 -5.27 -5.25
C SER A 70 7.46 -5.44 -3.97
N ALA A 71 8.54 -6.22 -4.02
CA ALA A 71 9.39 -6.41 -2.86
C ALA A 71 10.17 -5.13 -2.49
N LEU A 72 10.64 -4.37 -3.49
CA LEU A 72 11.29 -3.08 -3.30
C LEU A 72 10.36 -2.04 -2.67
N ILE A 73 9.12 -1.93 -3.16
CA ILE A 73 8.14 -1.01 -2.57
C ILE A 73 7.94 -1.35 -1.08
N SER A 74 7.73 -2.63 -0.77
CA SER A 74 7.54 -3.06 0.61
C SER A 74 8.77 -2.80 1.48
N ALA A 75 9.98 -3.12 0.99
CA ALA A 75 11.22 -2.90 1.70
C ALA A 75 11.50 -1.40 1.93
N LEU A 76 11.29 -0.55 0.93
CA LEU A 76 11.45 0.90 1.07
C LEU A 76 10.46 1.47 2.09
N SER A 77 9.19 1.03 2.07
CA SER A 77 8.23 1.41 3.10
C SER A 77 8.65 0.94 4.50
N LEU A 78 9.23 -0.25 4.64
CA LEU A 78 9.80 -0.71 5.91
C LEU A 78 10.98 0.17 6.35
N CYS A 79 11.92 0.51 5.47
CA CYS A 79 13.04 1.40 5.80
C CYS A 79 12.57 2.78 6.27
N LEU A 80 11.52 3.31 5.64
CA LEU A 80 10.93 4.60 5.98
C LEU A 80 10.22 4.58 7.34
N LEU A 81 9.58 3.46 7.70
CA LEU A 81 8.67 3.40 8.86
C LEU A 81 9.25 2.68 10.08
N LEU A 82 9.86 1.51 9.89
CA LEU A 82 10.30 0.65 10.98
C LEU A 82 11.60 1.16 11.61
N ARG A 83 11.58 1.31 12.92
CA ARG A 83 12.75 1.55 13.76
C ARG A 83 12.96 0.37 14.70
N THR A 84 14.22 -0.02 14.87
CA THR A 84 14.66 -1.15 15.70
C THR A 84 16.14 -0.98 16.00
N ASP A 85 16.56 -1.39 17.19
CA ASP A 85 17.98 -1.44 17.60
C ASP A 85 18.69 -2.70 17.08
N HIS A 86 17.91 -3.66 16.59
CA HIS A 86 18.34 -5.00 16.21
C HIS A 86 18.22 -5.23 14.69
N LEU A 87 19.32 -5.56 14.03
CA LEU A 87 19.35 -5.78 12.58
C LEU A 87 18.60 -7.05 12.17
N GLU A 88 18.62 -8.07 13.04
CA GLU A 88 17.87 -9.32 12.91
C GLU A 88 16.35 -9.08 12.87
N VAL A 89 15.85 -8.09 13.61
CA VAL A 89 14.43 -7.69 13.58
C VAL A 89 14.06 -7.08 12.24
N ALA A 90 14.94 -6.25 11.66
CA ALA A 90 14.71 -5.67 10.33
C ALA A 90 14.70 -6.75 9.22
N ALA A 91 15.61 -7.72 9.30
CA ALA A 91 15.61 -8.88 8.42
C ALA A 91 14.33 -9.71 8.59
N LEU A 92 13.93 -10.00 9.84
CA LEU A 92 12.69 -10.73 10.13
C LEU A 92 11.45 -9.99 9.60
N ALA A 93 11.37 -8.68 9.76
CA ALA A 93 10.29 -7.86 9.21
C ALA A 93 10.21 -7.98 7.68
N ALA A 94 11.34 -7.95 6.98
CA ALA A 94 11.40 -8.16 5.54
C ALA A 94 10.94 -9.57 5.13
N VAL A 95 11.35 -10.61 5.86
CA VAL A 95 10.89 -11.99 5.64
C VAL A 95 9.39 -12.11 5.86
N ILE A 96 8.84 -11.56 6.95
CA ILE A 96 7.40 -11.59 7.24
C ILE A 96 6.62 -10.84 6.18
N ALA A 97 7.07 -9.64 5.79
CA ALA A 97 6.41 -8.86 4.75
C ALA A 97 6.33 -9.66 3.46
N ILE A 98 7.47 -10.07 2.93
CA ILE A 98 7.51 -10.72 1.61
C ILE A 98 6.97 -12.14 1.65
N GLY A 99 7.27 -12.92 2.69
CA GLY A 99 6.78 -14.29 2.87
C GLY A 99 5.26 -14.37 2.97
N SER A 100 4.62 -13.41 3.66
CA SER A 100 3.17 -13.41 3.87
C SER A 100 2.37 -13.42 2.57
N LYS A 101 2.88 -12.80 1.49
CA LYS A 101 2.17 -12.75 0.21
C LYS A 101 2.16 -14.08 -0.54
N PHE A 102 3.07 -14.99 -0.20
CA PHE A 102 3.11 -16.34 -0.74
C PHE A 102 2.27 -17.30 0.09
N VAL A 103 2.32 -17.17 1.42
CA VAL A 103 1.70 -18.11 2.36
C VAL A 103 0.23 -17.79 2.64
N ILE A 104 -0.10 -16.52 2.91
CA ILE A 104 -1.42 -16.13 3.40
C ILE A 104 -2.27 -15.58 2.25
N ARG A 105 -2.93 -16.50 1.54
CA ARG A 105 -3.67 -16.18 0.32
C ARG A 105 -5.08 -16.76 0.30
N TRP A 106 -6.00 -16.03 -0.32
CA TRP A 106 -7.35 -16.48 -0.65
C TRP A 106 -7.61 -16.32 -2.15
N LYS A 107 -7.96 -17.40 -2.85
CA LYS A 107 -8.19 -17.41 -4.32
C LYS A 107 -7.06 -16.71 -5.11
N GLY A 108 -5.82 -16.96 -4.70
CA GLY A 108 -4.62 -16.38 -5.30
C GLY A 108 -4.39 -14.88 -5.02
N LYS A 109 -5.21 -14.19 -4.21
CA LYS A 109 -4.88 -12.87 -3.63
C LYS A 109 -4.22 -13.09 -2.27
N HIS A 110 -3.15 -12.38 -1.96
CA HIS A 110 -2.71 -12.26 -0.58
C HIS A 110 -3.73 -11.46 0.24
N ILE A 111 -3.95 -11.88 1.49
CA ILE A 111 -4.95 -11.26 2.37
C ILE A 111 -4.42 -9.95 2.93
N PHE A 112 -3.19 -9.96 3.45
CA PHE A 112 -2.60 -8.80 4.12
C PHE A 112 -1.68 -8.02 3.20
N ASN A 113 -1.67 -6.69 3.36
CA ASN A 113 -0.63 -5.85 2.79
C ASN A 113 0.73 -6.24 3.43
N PRO A 114 1.75 -6.60 2.62
CA PRO A 114 3.04 -7.10 3.11
C PRO A 114 3.70 -6.22 4.18
N THR A 115 3.86 -4.93 3.87
CA THR A 115 4.52 -3.97 4.77
C THR A 115 3.71 -3.78 6.03
N ASN A 116 2.39 -3.61 5.89
CA ASN A 116 1.50 -3.37 7.03
C ASN A 116 1.52 -4.54 8.01
N LEU A 117 1.51 -5.79 7.52
CA LEU A 117 1.58 -6.97 8.37
C LEU A 117 2.89 -7.01 9.14
N ALA A 118 4.02 -6.81 8.47
CA ALA A 118 5.31 -6.81 9.14
C ALA A 118 5.39 -5.71 10.20
N LEU A 119 4.95 -4.48 9.91
CA LEU A 119 4.93 -3.40 10.89
C LEU A 119 4.06 -3.73 12.11
N VAL A 120 2.86 -4.25 11.90
CA VAL A 120 1.96 -4.64 13.00
C VAL A 120 2.54 -5.78 13.84
N VAL A 121 3.18 -6.77 13.22
CA VAL A 121 3.84 -7.86 13.97
C VAL A 121 5.03 -7.33 14.77
N MET A 122 5.88 -6.47 14.19
CA MET A 122 7.04 -5.91 14.89
C MET A 122 6.61 -5.00 16.05
N ILE A 123 5.64 -4.11 15.83
CA ILE A 123 5.13 -3.20 16.86
C ILE A 123 4.38 -3.96 17.94
N GLY A 124 3.49 -4.88 17.55
CA GLY A 124 2.69 -5.68 18.49
C GLY A 124 3.55 -6.61 19.36
N GLY A 125 4.66 -7.11 18.82
CA GLY A 125 5.64 -7.90 19.56
C GLY A 125 6.65 -7.09 20.37
N GLY A 126 6.59 -5.75 20.35
CA GLY A 126 7.55 -4.88 21.03
C GLY A 126 8.97 -4.92 20.42
N LEU A 127 9.11 -5.41 19.19
CA LEU A 127 10.40 -5.55 18.50
C LEU A 127 10.78 -4.29 17.71
N GLY A 128 9.84 -3.38 17.46
CA GLY A 128 10.12 -2.14 16.76
C GLY A 128 9.03 -1.10 16.93
N TRP A 129 9.30 0.12 16.48
CA TRP A 129 8.38 1.25 16.56
C TRP A 129 8.40 2.08 15.28
N ILE A 130 7.50 3.07 15.21
CA ILE A 130 7.49 4.10 14.16
C ILE A 130 7.73 5.45 14.85
N SER A 131 8.67 6.23 14.31
CA SER A 131 8.97 7.57 14.84
C SER A 131 7.91 8.59 14.39
N PRO A 132 7.13 9.21 15.32
CA PRO A 132 6.01 10.09 14.96
C PRO A 132 6.43 11.43 14.32
N GLY A 133 7.65 11.91 14.58
CA GLY A 133 8.08 13.28 14.29
C GLY A 133 9.17 13.45 13.23
N GLN A 134 9.63 12.39 12.58
CA GLN A 134 10.82 12.45 11.73
C GLN A 134 10.63 13.19 10.39
N TRP A 135 9.40 13.50 9.97
CA TRP A 135 9.11 13.89 8.59
C TRP A 135 9.34 15.37 8.30
N GLY A 136 9.11 16.27 9.26
CA GLY A 136 9.10 17.72 9.02
C GLY A 136 8.00 18.17 8.04
N GLN A 137 7.56 19.42 8.14
CA GLN A 137 6.46 19.94 7.31
C GLN A 137 6.81 19.96 5.80
N VAL A 138 8.05 20.36 5.46
CA VAL A 138 8.49 20.46 4.06
C VAL A 138 8.50 19.10 3.39
N ALA A 139 9.08 18.07 4.03
CA ALA A 139 9.15 16.75 3.43
C ALA A 139 7.77 16.07 3.41
N TRP A 140 6.96 16.26 4.45
CA TRP A 140 5.57 15.80 4.44
C TRP A 140 4.80 16.39 3.26
N PHE A 141 4.86 17.71 3.06
CA PHE A 141 4.15 18.38 1.97
C PHE A 141 4.70 17.96 0.60
N GLY A 142 6.02 17.95 0.42
CA GLY A 142 6.65 17.47 -0.81
C GLY A 142 6.26 16.02 -1.14
N PHE A 143 6.19 15.16 -0.13
CA PHE A 143 5.76 13.78 -0.31
C PHE A 143 4.26 13.65 -0.59
N LEU A 144 3.41 14.50 0.00
CA LEU A 144 1.99 14.59 -0.35
C LEU A 144 1.82 14.95 -1.82
N ILE A 145 2.57 15.94 -2.33
CA ILE A 145 2.54 16.31 -3.75
C ILE A 145 3.00 15.14 -4.63
N ALA A 146 4.06 14.42 -4.25
CA ALA A 146 4.48 13.22 -4.98
C ALA A 146 3.39 12.13 -4.96
N CYS A 147 2.73 11.92 -3.83
CA CYS A 147 1.62 10.97 -3.68
C CYS A 147 0.43 11.34 -4.57
N LEU A 148 0.01 12.61 -4.57
CA LEU A 148 -1.07 13.11 -5.45
C LEU A 148 -0.66 13.03 -6.92
N GLY A 149 0.58 13.39 -7.25
CA GLY A 149 1.17 13.22 -8.58
C GLY A 149 1.11 11.77 -9.05
N SER A 150 1.36 10.81 -8.15
CA SER A 150 1.24 9.39 -8.46
C SER A 150 -0.18 9.01 -8.90
N LEU A 151 -1.23 9.52 -8.23
CA LEU A 151 -2.63 9.23 -8.60
C LEU A 151 -2.95 9.75 -10.00
N VAL A 152 -2.47 10.95 -10.33
CA VAL A 152 -2.69 11.61 -11.62
C VAL A 152 -1.92 10.92 -12.74
N VAL A 153 -0.62 10.70 -12.55
CA VAL A 153 0.27 10.10 -13.55
C VAL A 153 -0.12 8.66 -13.86
N THR A 154 -0.48 7.89 -12.83
CA THR A 154 -0.79 6.47 -13.00
C THR A 154 -2.27 6.20 -13.32
N ARG A 155 -3.11 7.25 -13.37
CA ARG A 155 -4.59 7.13 -13.44
C ARG A 155 -5.09 6.00 -12.54
N ALA A 156 -4.64 6.03 -11.29
CA ALA A 156 -4.69 4.86 -10.42
C ALA A 156 -6.12 4.32 -10.34
N ALA A 157 -6.34 3.09 -10.82
CA ALA A 157 -7.62 2.38 -10.74
C ALA A 157 -8.15 2.20 -9.31
N ARG A 158 -7.35 2.60 -8.31
CA ARG A 158 -7.62 2.49 -6.88
C ARG A 158 -7.56 3.86 -6.17
N ALA A 159 -7.54 4.97 -6.90
CA ALA A 159 -7.67 6.30 -6.28
C ALA A 159 -8.92 6.42 -5.39
N ASP A 160 -10.00 5.71 -5.73
CA ASP A 160 -11.24 5.67 -4.94
C ASP A 160 -11.02 5.30 -3.47
N VAL A 161 -10.25 4.23 -3.18
CA VAL A 161 -10.08 3.76 -1.79
C VAL A 161 -9.21 4.71 -0.99
N THR A 162 -8.14 5.24 -1.60
CA THR A 162 -7.27 6.24 -0.98
C THR A 162 -8.05 7.50 -0.62
N LEU A 163 -8.81 8.05 -1.57
CA LEU A 163 -9.57 9.28 -1.36
C LEU A 163 -10.72 9.05 -0.36
N ALA A 164 -11.42 7.92 -0.45
CA ALA A 164 -12.46 7.57 0.53
C ALA A 164 -11.89 7.45 1.94
N PHE A 165 -10.77 6.76 2.10
CA PHE A 165 -10.10 6.62 3.40
C PHE A 165 -9.68 7.97 3.97
N LEU A 166 -8.99 8.80 3.18
CA LEU A 166 -8.57 10.13 3.64
C LEU A 166 -9.78 11.00 4.01
N ALA A 167 -10.84 10.98 3.21
CA ALA A 167 -12.06 11.74 3.49
C ALA A 167 -12.71 11.27 4.81
N PHE A 168 -12.89 9.97 5.01
CA PHE A 168 -13.47 9.44 6.25
C PHE A 168 -12.57 9.68 7.45
N TYR A 169 -11.27 9.41 7.32
CA TYR A 169 -10.31 9.52 8.43
C TYR A 169 -10.14 10.96 8.87
N VAL A 170 -9.84 11.87 7.95
CA VAL A 170 -9.70 13.31 8.27
C VAL A 170 -11.03 13.90 8.72
N GLY A 171 -12.13 13.57 8.03
CA GLY A 171 -13.45 14.07 8.37
C GLY A 171 -13.89 13.67 9.78
N LEU A 172 -13.74 12.40 10.15
CA LEU A 172 -14.08 11.92 11.50
C LEU A 172 -13.11 12.43 12.57
N LEU A 173 -11.81 12.60 12.23
CA LEU A 173 -10.83 13.16 13.15
C LEU A 173 -11.16 14.62 13.50
N ILE A 174 -11.49 15.43 12.49
CA ILE A 174 -11.92 16.83 12.69
C ILE A 174 -13.27 16.88 13.41
N ALA A 175 -14.24 16.05 13.02
CA ALA A 175 -15.54 16.00 13.67
C ALA A 175 -15.42 15.67 15.16
N ARG A 176 -14.54 14.71 15.52
CA ARG A 176 -14.23 14.39 16.92
C ARG A 176 -13.62 15.59 17.65
N ALA A 177 -12.63 16.26 17.05
CA ALA A 177 -11.99 17.42 17.66
C ALA A 177 -13.01 18.54 17.94
N LEU A 178 -13.86 18.85 16.96
CA LEU A 178 -14.95 19.82 17.12
C LEU A 178 -15.95 19.41 18.21
N TRP A 179 -16.31 18.13 18.28
CA TRP A 179 -17.23 17.63 19.30
C TRP A 179 -16.67 17.75 20.72
N LEU A 180 -15.37 17.50 20.89
CA LEU A 180 -14.69 17.61 22.19
C LEU A 180 -14.29 19.04 22.55
N GLY A 181 -14.42 20.00 21.63
CA GLY A 181 -13.93 21.37 21.82
C GLY A 181 -12.40 21.48 21.70
N ASP A 182 -11.74 20.50 21.08
CA ASP A 182 -10.29 20.52 20.86
C ASP A 182 -9.90 21.61 19.85
N PRO A 183 -8.77 22.31 20.05
CA PRO A 183 -8.20 23.19 19.03
C PRO A 183 -7.90 22.42 17.74
N LEU A 184 -8.26 23.00 16.58
CA LEU A 184 -8.02 22.35 15.28
C LEU A 184 -6.55 22.12 14.96
N THR A 185 -5.63 22.76 15.68
CA THR A 185 -4.19 22.47 15.58
C THR A 185 -3.85 21.02 15.93
N ILE A 186 -4.62 20.37 16.80
CA ILE A 186 -4.41 18.96 17.19
C ILE A 186 -4.67 18.00 16.01
N PRO A 187 -5.88 17.95 15.40
CA PRO A 187 -6.13 17.06 14.27
C PRO A 187 -5.29 17.43 13.04
N LEU A 188 -4.97 18.73 12.84
CA LEU A 188 -4.09 19.15 11.75
C LEU A 188 -2.66 18.60 11.91
N HIS A 189 -2.09 18.69 13.10
CA HIS A 189 -0.79 18.08 13.38
C HIS A 189 -0.82 16.55 13.25
N GLN A 190 -1.93 15.90 13.63
CA GLN A 190 -2.07 14.44 13.51
C GLN A 190 -2.10 13.95 12.04
N ILE A 191 -2.61 14.75 11.11
CA ILE A 191 -2.62 14.40 9.68
C ILE A 191 -1.29 14.74 8.97
N GLU A 192 -0.43 15.55 9.58
CA GLU A 192 0.95 15.84 9.14
C GLU A 192 1.91 14.64 9.39
N SER A 193 1.46 13.44 9.04
CA SER A 193 2.18 12.18 9.24
C SER A 193 2.59 11.55 7.91
N GLY A 194 3.90 11.36 7.68
CA GLY A 194 4.38 10.60 6.53
C GLY A 194 3.93 9.14 6.57
N ALA A 195 3.71 8.57 7.77
CA ALA A 195 3.14 7.23 7.91
C ALA A 195 1.70 7.16 7.40
N LEU A 196 0.88 8.20 7.64
CA LEU A 196 -0.47 8.29 7.08
C LEU A 196 -0.44 8.34 5.55
N LEU A 197 0.52 9.08 4.95
CA LEU A 197 0.68 9.14 3.50
C LEU A 197 1.15 7.79 2.92
N ILE A 198 2.16 7.15 3.52
CA ILE A 198 2.61 5.82 3.09
C ILE A 198 1.45 4.82 3.16
N PHE A 199 0.69 4.85 4.24
CA PHE A 199 -0.50 4.04 4.41
C PHE A 199 -1.55 4.26 3.31
N ALA A 200 -1.97 5.51 3.11
CA ALA A 200 -3.07 5.86 2.22
C ALA A 200 -2.74 5.57 0.74
N PHE A 201 -1.50 5.82 0.33
CA PHE A 201 -1.09 5.75 -1.07
C PHE A 201 -0.37 4.46 -1.46
N PHE A 202 0.18 3.70 -0.51
CA PHE A 202 0.95 2.47 -0.81
C PHE A 202 0.48 1.22 -0.05
N MET A 203 -0.42 1.34 0.93
CA MET A 203 -0.93 0.18 1.68
C MET A 203 -2.41 -0.10 1.41
N ILE A 204 -3.31 0.81 1.79
CA ILE A 204 -4.75 0.59 1.59
C ILE A 204 -5.16 0.61 0.10
N SER A 205 -4.36 1.29 -0.71
CA SER A 205 -4.49 1.40 -2.16
C SER A 205 -3.97 0.17 -2.93
N ASP A 206 -3.29 -0.77 -2.27
CA ASP A 206 -2.69 -1.92 -2.92
C ASP A 206 -3.79 -2.76 -3.61
N PRO A 207 -3.81 -2.82 -4.96
CA PRO A 207 -4.86 -3.48 -5.70
C PRO A 207 -4.90 -4.99 -5.45
N LYS A 208 -3.86 -5.58 -4.87
CA LYS A 208 -3.79 -7.01 -4.60
C LYS A 208 -4.38 -7.38 -3.23
N THR A 209 -4.60 -6.42 -2.34
CA THR A 209 -5.18 -6.62 -0.99
C THR A 209 -6.45 -5.81 -0.73
N THR A 210 -6.90 -4.98 -1.67
CA THR A 210 -8.13 -4.19 -1.58
C THR A 210 -9.29 -4.85 -2.37
N PRO A 211 -10.57 -4.58 -2.04
CA PRO A 211 -11.70 -5.11 -2.80
C PRO A 211 -11.70 -4.71 -4.28
N ASP A 212 -12.26 -5.57 -5.12
CA ASP A 212 -12.27 -5.36 -6.58
C ASP A 212 -13.30 -4.31 -7.01
N SER A 213 -14.47 -4.28 -6.37
CA SER A 213 -15.54 -3.34 -6.71
C SER A 213 -15.33 -1.97 -6.08
N ARG A 214 -15.77 -0.90 -6.76
CA ARG A 214 -15.68 0.47 -6.25
C ARG A 214 -16.48 0.65 -4.96
N ALA A 215 -17.71 0.13 -4.92
CA ALA A 215 -18.54 0.15 -3.72
C ALA A 215 -17.86 -0.60 -2.56
N GLY A 216 -17.31 -1.79 -2.83
CA GLY A 216 -16.56 -2.56 -1.84
C GLY A 216 -15.36 -1.80 -1.29
N ARG A 217 -14.61 -1.08 -2.14
CA ARG A 217 -13.50 -0.21 -1.71
C ARG A 217 -13.93 0.92 -0.78
N ILE A 218 -15.04 1.59 -1.09
CA ILE A 218 -15.55 2.70 -0.25
C ILE A 218 -16.00 2.16 1.12
N ILE A 219 -16.75 1.05 1.14
CA ILE A 219 -17.17 0.39 2.39
C ILE A 219 -15.94 -0.04 3.19
N TYR A 220 -14.96 -0.64 2.52
CA TYR A 220 -13.72 -1.09 3.16
C TYR A 220 -12.93 0.07 3.78
N ALA A 221 -12.78 1.19 3.06
CA ALA A 221 -12.15 2.40 3.59
C ALA A 221 -12.85 2.92 4.85
N LEU A 222 -14.19 2.92 4.88
CA LEU A 222 -14.95 3.32 6.06
C LEU A 222 -14.68 2.37 7.25
N LEU A 223 -14.75 1.05 7.03
CA LEU A 223 -14.50 0.05 8.08
C LEU A 223 -13.09 0.17 8.66
N VAL A 224 -12.08 0.32 7.78
CA VAL A 224 -10.68 0.53 8.19
C VAL A 224 -10.55 1.81 9.00
N THR A 225 -11.19 2.91 8.59
CA THR A 225 -11.20 4.17 9.36
C THR A 225 -11.82 4.01 10.74
N LEU A 226 -12.98 3.37 10.85
CA LEU A 226 -13.65 3.16 12.14
C LEU A 226 -12.78 2.31 13.07
N ALA A 227 -12.20 1.23 12.57
CA ALA A 227 -11.27 0.40 13.33
C ALA A 227 -10.02 1.19 13.76
N ALA A 228 -9.46 1.99 12.85
CA ALA A 228 -8.28 2.81 13.12
C ALA A 228 -8.52 3.83 14.24
N LEU A 229 -9.64 4.55 14.18
CA LEU A 229 -10.00 5.54 15.19
C LEU A 229 -10.37 4.88 16.52
N TYR A 230 -11.00 3.70 16.49
CA TYR A 230 -11.28 2.94 17.72
C TYR A 230 -9.99 2.46 18.40
N VAL A 231 -9.01 1.98 17.63
CA VAL A 231 -7.68 1.63 18.20
C VAL A 231 -7.00 2.87 18.78
N GLN A 232 -7.05 4.00 18.08
CA GLN A 232 -6.38 5.23 18.50
C GLN A 232 -7.01 5.87 19.74
N PHE A 233 -8.34 5.94 19.80
CA PHE A 233 -9.04 6.70 20.84
C PHE A 233 -9.78 5.83 21.86
N GLY A 234 -10.14 4.59 21.50
CA GLY A 234 -10.74 3.61 22.42
C GLY A 234 -9.69 2.80 23.16
N PHE A 235 -8.66 2.32 22.46
CA PHE A 235 -7.55 1.57 23.06
C PHE A 235 -6.31 2.42 23.38
N PHE A 236 -6.32 3.71 23.03
CA PHE A 236 -5.20 4.63 23.28
C PHE A 236 -3.87 4.14 22.69
N ARG A 237 -3.92 3.46 21.53
CA ARG A 237 -2.73 2.94 20.85
C ARG A 237 -2.36 3.81 19.64
N PRO A 238 -1.07 4.10 19.42
CA PRO A 238 -0.63 4.81 18.22
C PRO A 238 -0.80 3.93 16.97
N ASN A 239 -0.61 4.54 15.79
CA ASN A 239 -0.63 3.85 14.50
C ASN A 239 -1.97 3.17 14.16
N GLY A 240 -3.08 3.77 14.61
CA GLY A 240 -4.44 3.28 14.38
C GLY A 240 -4.71 2.77 12.95
N PRO A 241 -4.34 3.52 11.88
CA PRO A 241 -4.52 3.05 10.50
C PRO A 241 -3.91 1.68 10.20
N LEU A 242 -2.71 1.38 10.71
CA LEU A 242 -2.03 0.10 10.47
C LEU A 242 -2.82 -1.06 11.09
N TRP A 243 -3.26 -0.88 12.34
CA TRP A 243 -4.09 -1.83 13.07
C TRP A 243 -5.45 -2.04 12.40
N GLY A 244 -6.11 -0.95 12.00
CA GLY A 244 -7.40 -1.00 11.30
C GLY A 244 -7.31 -1.78 9.99
N LEU A 245 -6.25 -1.57 9.21
CA LEU A 245 -6.05 -2.31 7.95
C LEU A 245 -5.79 -3.81 8.18
N ILE A 246 -5.02 -4.20 9.20
CA ILE A 246 -4.85 -5.62 9.54
C ILE A 246 -6.16 -6.24 10.02
N ALA A 247 -6.88 -5.57 10.92
CA ALA A 247 -8.13 -6.08 11.46
C ALA A 247 -9.20 -6.29 10.37
N CYS A 248 -9.26 -5.39 9.38
CA CYS A 248 -10.25 -5.47 8.31
C CYS A 248 -9.81 -6.34 7.12
N ALA A 249 -8.53 -6.66 6.93
CA ALA A 249 -8.06 -7.41 5.76
C ALA A 249 -8.80 -8.74 5.49
N PRO A 250 -9.16 -9.56 6.51
CA PRO A 250 -9.96 -10.77 6.31
C PRO A 250 -11.38 -10.53 5.78
N LEU A 251 -11.88 -9.29 5.83
CA LEU A 251 -13.19 -8.93 5.27
C LEU A 251 -13.16 -8.77 3.75
N VAL A 252 -11.98 -8.60 3.14
CA VAL A 252 -11.87 -8.39 1.69
C VAL A 252 -12.45 -9.56 0.88
N PRO A 253 -12.13 -10.84 1.17
CA PRO A 253 -12.79 -11.98 0.54
C PRO A 253 -14.33 -11.99 0.66
N LEU A 254 -14.86 -11.52 1.80
CA LEU A 254 -16.30 -11.44 2.03
C LEU A 254 -16.91 -10.31 1.19
N ILE A 255 -16.28 -9.14 1.17
CA ILE A 255 -16.72 -7.99 0.36
C ILE A 255 -16.68 -8.35 -1.13
N ASP A 256 -15.62 -9.01 -1.61
CA ASP A 256 -15.51 -9.46 -3.01
C ASP A 256 -16.58 -10.50 -3.37
N ARG A 257 -17.05 -11.30 -2.41
CA ARG A 257 -18.15 -12.26 -2.61
C ARG A 257 -19.50 -11.55 -2.69
N LEU A 258 -19.72 -10.52 -1.88
CA LEU A 258 -20.99 -9.77 -1.83
C LEU A 258 -21.10 -8.73 -2.96
N LEU A 259 -19.97 -8.15 -3.38
CA LEU A 259 -19.89 -7.10 -4.39
C LEU A 259 -18.83 -7.48 -5.45
N PRO A 260 -19.11 -8.48 -6.31
CA PRO A 260 -18.15 -9.00 -7.29
C PRO A 260 -17.80 -7.96 -8.36
N ALA A 261 -16.55 -7.95 -8.79
CA ALA A 261 -16.05 -7.13 -9.90
C ALA A 261 -14.80 -7.75 -10.54
N VAL A 262 -14.32 -7.15 -11.63
CA VAL A 262 -13.12 -7.62 -12.34
C VAL A 262 -11.88 -7.36 -11.48
N ARG A 263 -11.06 -8.41 -11.33
CA ARG A 263 -9.82 -8.37 -10.58
C ARG A 263 -8.79 -7.47 -11.25
N TYR A 264 -8.07 -6.70 -10.45
CA TYR A 264 -7.02 -5.83 -10.96
C TYR A 264 -5.82 -6.60 -11.54
N ASP A 265 -5.45 -6.21 -12.75
CA ASP A 265 -4.26 -6.68 -13.46
C ASP A 265 -3.32 -5.50 -13.76
N TRP A 266 -2.04 -5.67 -13.43
CA TRP A 266 -1.00 -4.66 -13.70
C TRP A 266 -0.75 -4.52 -15.21
N SER A 267 -0.95 -5.59 -15.99
CA SER A 267 -0.79 -5.58 -17.45
C SER A 267 -1.93 -4.86 -18.17
N ARG A 268 -3.08 -4.72 -17.52
CA ARG A 268 -4.29 -4.07 -18.06
C ARG A 268 -4.99 -3.27 -16.95
N PRO A 269 -4.51 -2.05 -16.65
CA PRO A 269 -5.11 -1.21 -15.62
C PRO A 269 -6.58 -0.93 -15.95
N THR A 270 -7.50 -1.63 -15.28
CA THR A 270 -8.94 -1.51 -15.50
C THR A 270 -9.51 -0.49 -14.53
N THR A 271 -10.26 0.50 -15.02
CA THR A 271 -10.87 1.57 -14.21
C THR A 271 -12.07 1.11 -13.37
N GLY A 272 -12.29 -0.20 -13.24
CA GLY A 272 -13.37 -0.77 -12.44
C GLY A 272 -14.75 -0.69 -13.09
N GLN A 273 -14.85 -0.34 -14.38
CA GLN A 273 -16.07 -0.57 -15.13
C GLN A 273 -16.16 -2.05 -15.54
N PRO A 274 -17.34 -2.70 -15.41
CA PRO A 274 -17.55 -4.00 -16.01
C PRO A 274 -17.29 -3.88 -17.51
N SER A 275 -16.45 -4.77 -18.06
CA SER A 275 -16.38 -4.92 -19.50
C SER A 275 -17.78 -5.25 -19.99
N VAL A 276 -18.38 -4.36 -20.78
CA VAL A 276 -19.54 -4.69 -21.60
C VAL A 276 -19.17 -5.99 -22.32
N PRO A 277 -19.98 -7.06 -22.24
CA PRO A 277 -19.72 -8.24 -23.03
C PRO A 277 -19.67 -7.79 -24.48
N VAL A 278 -18.49 -7.86 -25.10
CA VAL A 278 -18.41 -7.76 -26.56
C VAL A 278 -19.29 -8.91 -27.05
N PRO A 279 -20.36 -8.66 -27.83
CA PRO A 279 -21.13 -9.75 -28.41
C PRO A 279 -20.14 -10.67 -29.11
N LEU A 280 -20.22 -11.96 -28.78
CA LEU A 280 -19.40 -12.98 -29.40
C LEU A 280 -19.73 -12.97 -30.90
N VAL A 281 -18.99 -12.20 -31.69
CA VAL A 281 -19.02 -12.33 -33.14
C VAL A 281 -18.47 -13.73 -33.38
N LEU A 282 -19.36 -14.66 -33.71
CA LEU A 282 -19.04 -16.01 -34.15
C LEU A 282 -18.14 -15.92 -35.38
N SER A 283 -16.83 -15.84 -35.16
CA SER A 283 -15.85 -16.11 -36.20
C SER A 283 -15.82 -17.62 -36.42
N LEU A 284 -16.61 -18.07 -37.38
CA LEU A 284 -16.56 -19.43 -37.90
C LEU A 284 -15.23 -19.64 -38.64
N HIS A 285 -14.18 -19.98 -37.89
CA HIS A 285 -13.00 -20.64 -38.45
C HIS A 285 -12.64 -21.87 -37.62
N PRO A 286 -12.67 -23.08 -38.20
CA PRO A 286 -12.37 -24.30 -37.47
C PRO A 286 -10.86 -24.41 -37.26
N GLN A 287 -10.41 -24.21 -36.02
CA GLN A 287 -9.05 -24.59 -35.62
C GLN A 287 -8.98 -26.10 -35.38
N ARG A 288 -8.13 -26.77 -36.18
CA ARG A 288 -7.74 -28.17 -36.04
C ARG A 288 -7.11 -28.39 -34.66
N ARG A 289 -7.60 -29.40 -33.94
CA ARG A 289 -6.95 -29.96 -32.74
C ARG A 289 -5.66 -30.67 -33.17
N PHE A 290 -4.57 -30.41 -32.46
CA PHE A 290 -3.42 -31.31 -32.43
C PHE A 290 -3.24 -31.84 -31.01
N SER A 291 -2.97 -33.14 -30.98
CA SER A 291 -2.69 -34.02 -29.84
C SER A 291 -1.42 -33.65 -29.09
#